data_AF-A0A1L9B6N6-F1
#
_entry.id   AF-A0A1L9B6N6-F1
#
_cell.length_a   1.000
_cell.length_b   1.000
_cell.length_c   1.000
_cell.angle_alpha   90.00
_cell.angle_beta   90.00
_cell.angle_gamma   90.00
#
_symmetry.space_group_name_H-M   'P 1'
#
loop_
_entity.id
_entity.type
_entity.pdbx_description
1 polymer ?
#
loop_
_entity_poly.entity_id
_entity_poly.type
_entity_poly.pdbx_seq_one_letter_code
_entity_poly.pdbx_strand_id
1 'polypeptide(L)'
;MSLNWDTNGSAYIEAIPALSGLGDKARSGTQTLQVRESTRFRLEVTRGSKTALTESEVLTPPRPVEYGVVDSGQPSPFTCRTEERVLETTLSLEEGNLSPQVTLGEVRNLNVRTLVMEKAETSATLGEGARSSAFEGQPALGRWRLRLPLDEGERCEDALEAVDGRLLLQFQLSCPR
;
A
#
# COMPACT_ATOMS: atom_id res chain seq x y z
N MET A 1 -14.06 -4.56 11.04
CA MET A 1 -13.31 -5.10 12.19
C MET A 1 -14.27 -5.33 13.34
N SER A 2 -14.06 -6.36 14.17
CA SER A 2 -14.84 -6.57 15.40
C SER A 2 -13.99 -6.27 16.62
N LEU A 3 -14.45 -5.37 17.47
CA LEU A 3 -13.89 -5.09 18.78
C LEU A 3 -14.61 -5.95 19.81
N ASN A 4 -13.87 -6.74 20.57
CA ASN A 4 -14.40 -7.57 21.65
C ASN A 4 -13.81 -7.11 22.98
N TRP A 5 -14.63 -7.04 24.02
CA TRP A 5 -14.15 -6.72 25.36
C TRP A 5 -14.91 -7.53 26.41
N ASP A 6 -14.20 -7.82 27.50
CA ASP A 6 -14.74 -8.43 28.70
C ASP A 6 -13.98 -7.87 29.90
N THR A 7 -14.70 -7.25 30.83
CA THR A 7 -14.14 -6.49 31.93
C THR A 7 -14.91 -6.77 33.23
N ASN A 8 -14.29 -6.44 34.35
CA ASN A 8 -14.87 -6.60 35.69
C ASN A 8 -15.36 -5.27 36.31
N GLY A 9 -15.53 -4.23 35.49
CA GLY A 9 -15.91 -2.88 35.90
C GLY A 9 -16.66 -2.13 34.79
N SER A 10 -16.96 -0.85 35.00
CA SER A 10 -17.53 -0.01 33.92
C SER A 10 -16.46 0.19 32.85
N ALA A 11 -16.82 -0.03 31.59
CA ALA A 11 -15.90 0.09 30.46
C ALA A 11 -16.16 1.40 29.72
N TYR A 12 -15.12 2.17 29.47
CA TYR A 12 -15.13 3.29 28.52
C TYR A 12 -14.13 2.98 27.42
N ILE A 13 -14.57 3.05 26.17
CA ILE A 13 -13.73 2.78 25.00
C ILE A 13 -13.62 4.06 24.20
N GLU A 14 -12.40 4.45 23.85
CA GLU A 14 -12.12 5.52 22.89
C GLU A 14 -11.18 5.04 21.79
N ALA A 15 -11.09 5.85 20.72
CA ALA A 15 -10.20 5.58 19.61
C ALA A 15 -9.51 6.86 19.12
N ILE A 16 -8.32 6.71 18.56
CA ILE A 16 -7.56 7.77 17.90
C ILE A 16 -7.17 7.25 16.50
N PRO A 17 -7.70 7.84 15.41
CA PRO A 17 -8.68 8.93 15.39
C PRO A 17 -10.04 8.51 15.96
N ALA A 18 -10.84 9.50 16.38
CA ALA A 18 -12.12 9.26 17.03
C ALA A 18 -13.11 8.56 16.10
N LEU A 19 -13.68 7.44 16.58
CA LEU A 19 -14.70 6.69 15.86
C LEU A 19 -16.08 6.88 16.51
N SER A 20 -17.11 7.03 15.68
CA SER A 20 -18.50 7.15 16.14
C SER A 20 -18.98 5.88 16.84
N GLY A 21 -19.79 6.04 17.89
CA GLY A 21 -20.40 4.91 18.58
C GLY A 21 -19.48 4.22 19.58
N LEU A 22 -18.35 4.83 19.93
CA LEU A 22 -17.54 4.52 21.11
C LEU A 22 -17.99 5.36 22.32
N GLY A 23 -17.36 5.18 23.48
CA GLY A 23 -17.74 5.79 24.76
C GLY A 23 -18.01 4.73 25.83
N ASP A 24 -18.97 5.01 26.73
CA ASP A 24 -19.38 4.05 27.76
C ASP A 24 -19.96 2.76 27.14
N LYS A 25 -19.51 1.63 27.68
CA LYS A 25 -19.91 0.28 27.28
C LYS A 25 -20.30 -0.57 28.48
N ALA A 26 -21.16 -1.54 28.22
CA ALA A 26 -21.39 -2.63 29.17
C ALA A 26 -20.08 -3.36 29.47
N ARG A 27 -19.99 -4.07 30.59
CA ARG A 27 -18.78 -4.80 31.01
C ARG A 27 -18.23 -5.77 29.95
N SER A 28 -19.09 -6.31 29.11
CA SER A 28 -18.74 -7.29 28.08
C SER A 28 -19.54 -7.02 26.82
N GLY A 29 -18.92 -7.21 25.66
CA GLY A 29 -19.62 -7.07 24.40
C GLY A 29 -18.73 -7.18 23.17
N THR A 30 -19.39 -7.11 22.02
CA THR A 30 -18.76 -7.06 20.71
C THR A 30 -19.38 -5.92 19.93
N GLN A 31 -18.55 -5.16 19.23
CA GLN A 31 -19.00 -4.12 18.32
C GLN A 31 -18.24 -4.18 17.01
N THR A 32 -18.98 -4.19 15.91
CA THR A 32 -18.40 -4.07 14.57
C THR A 32 -18.20 -2.60 14.25
N LEU A 33 -16.98 -2.24 13.85
CA LEU A 33 -16.58 -0.89 13.49
C LEU A 33 -16.02 -0.86 12.07
N GLN A 34 -16.30 0.25 11.39
CA GLN A 34 -15.67 0.60 10.12
C GLN A 34 -14.43 1.44 10.44
N VAL A 35 -13.27 0.80 10.36
CA VAL A 35 -11.96 1.45 10.57
C VAL A 35 -11.37 1.71 9.19
N ARG A 36 -11.14 2.99 8.85
CA ARG A 36 -10.70 3.41 7.50
C ARG A 36 -9.23 3.81 7.43
N GLU A 37 -8.61 4.00 8.59
CA GLU A 37 -7.21 4.37 8.76
C GLU A 37 -6.67 3.75 10.06
N SER A 38 -5.35 3.72 10.23
CA SER A 38 -4.73 3.16 11.44
C SER A 38 -5.29 3.83 12.69
N THR A 39 -5.83 3.02 13.60
CA THR A 39 -6.60 3.48 14.74
C THR A 39 -6.14 2.80 16.01
N ARG A 40 -5.80 3.60 17.02
CA ARG A 40 -5.51 3.11 18.38
C ARG A 40 -6.76 3.14 19.22
N PHE A 41 -7.13 2.00 19.78
CA PHE A 41 -8.21 1.87 20.75
C PHE A 41 -7.65 1.89 22.16
N ARG A 42 -8.33 2.61 23.04
CA ARG A 42 -8.05 2.62 24.48
C ARG A 42 -9.29 2.16 25.22
N LEU A 43 -9.11 1.15 26.06
CA LEU A 43 -10.10 0.66 27.00
C LEU A 43 -9.73 1.12 28.40
N GLU A 44 -10.63 1.86 29.02
CA GLU A 44 -10.58 2.25 30.42
C GLU A 44 -11.61 1.46 31.21
N VAL A 45 -11.17 0.84 32.31
CA VAL A 45 -12.02 0.06 33.20
C VAL A 45 -11.98 0.66 34.59
N THR A 46 -13.12 1.11 35.08
CA THR A 46 -13.25 1.69 36.42
C THR A 46 -14.05 0.76 37.33
N ARG A 47 -13.52 0.52 38.53
CA ARG A 47 -14.16 -0.28 39.59
C ARG A 47 -13.94 0.38 40.95
N GLY A 48 -14.99 0.98 41.49
CA GLY A 48 -14.87 1.79 42.70
C GLY A 48 -13.94 2.98 42.46
N SER A 49 -12.89 3.12 43.29
CA SER A 49 -11.86 4.16 43.12
C SER A 49 -10.67 3.74 42.25
N LYS A 50 -10.68 2.53 41.68
CA LYS A 50 -9.58 2.01 40.86
C LYS A 50 -9.91 2.10 39.38
N THR A 51 -8.94 2.54 38.59
CA THR A 51 -9.01 2.62 37.13
C THR A 51 -7.85 1.83 36.53
N ALA A 52 -8.12 1.05 35.48
CA ALA A 52 -7.13 0.33 34.70
C ALA A 52 -7.26 0.70 33.22
N LEU A 53 -6.13 0.73 32.52
CA LEU A 53 -6.04 1.11 31.11
C LEU A 53 -5.41 -0.01 30.29
N THR A 54 -5.93 -0.23 29.09
CA THR A 54 -5.34 -1.12 28.09
C THR A 54 -5.49 -0.49 26.72
N GLU A 55 -4.45 -0.58 25.90
CA GLU A 55 -4.44 -0.07 24.54
C GLU A 55 -4.29 -1.22 23.54
N SER A 56 -4.94 -1.08 22.39
CA SER A 56 -4.81 -1.99 21.25
C SER A 56 -4.78 -1.17 19.98
N GLU A 57 -3.82 -1.44 19.10
CA GLU A 57 -3.68 -0.72 17.85
C GLU A 57 -4.12 -1.59 16.68
N VAL A 58 -4.92 -1.03 15.79
CA VAL A 58 -5.37 -1.68 14.57
C VAL A 58 -4.82 -0.89 13.41
N LEU A 59 -3.95 -1.53 12.66
CA LEU A 59 -3.44 -0.98 11.42
C LEU A 59 -4.42 -1.38 10.31
N THR A 60 -5.03 -0.41 9.65
CA THR A 60 -5.73 -0.70 8.39
C THR A 60 -4.70 -0.98 7.31
N PRO A 61 -4.95 -1.96 6.42
CA PRO A 61 -4.13 -2.12 5.22
C PRO A 61 -4.04 -0.76 4.54
N PRO A 62 -2.82 -0.29 4.21
CA PRO A 62 -2.69 0.99 3.55
C PRO A 62 -3.49 0.93 2.24
N ARG A 63 -4.11 2.05 1.86
CA ARG A 63 -4.80 2.13 0.57
C ARG A 63 -3.82 1.73 -0.54
N PRO A 64 -4.31 1.07 -1.61
CA PRO A 64 -3.46 0.80 -2.74
C PRO A 64 -2.80 2.09 -3.20
N VAL A 65 -1.48 2.07 -3.33
CA VAL A 65 -0.73 3.20 -3.87
C VAL A 65 -0.73 3.05 -5.37
N GLU A 66 -1.41 3.99 -6.04
CA GLU A 66 -1.27 4.13 -7.47
C GLU A 66 -0.05 5.00 -7.75
N TYR A 67 0.92 4.44 -8.44
CA TYR A 67 2.03 5.21 -8.97
C TYR A 67 1.73 5.51 -10.43
N GLY A 68 1.63 6.80 -10.72
CA GLY A 68 1.43 7.36 -12.04
C GLY A 68 2.52 8.40 -12.30
N VAL A 69 3.37 8.20 -13.31
CA VAL A 69 4.10 9.35 -13.88
C VAL A 69 3.08 10.11 -14.70
N VAL A 70 2.35 11.03 -14.06
CA VAL A 70 1.39 11.90 -14.76
C VAL A 70 2.17 12.96 -15.50
N ASP A 71 1.87 13.10 -16.80
CA ASP A 71 2.38 14.14 -17.69
C ASP A 71 2.43 15.50 -16.97
N SER A 72 3.64 15.91 -16.59
CA SER A 72 3.92 17.16 -15.91
C SER A 72 4.58 18.17 -16.84
N GLY A 73 4.58 17.90 -18.16
CA GLY A 73 5.39 18.64 -19.14
C GLY A 73 6.90 18.48 -18.92
N GLN A 74 7.31 17.51 -18.10
CA GLN A 74 8.70 17.10 -17.91
C GLN A 74 9.06 15.97 -18.87
N PRO A 75 10.33 15.85 -19.29
CA PRO A 75 10.77 14.73 -20.12
C PRO A 75 10.44 13.39 -19.44
N SER A 76 9.95 12.44 -20.25
CA SER A 76 9.65 11.08 -19.80
C SER A 76 10.81 10.50 -18.97
N PRO A 77 10.54 9.89 -17.80
CA PRO A 77 11.58 9.33 -16.95
C PRO A 77 12.15 8.02 -17.51
N PHE A 78 11.69 7.59 -18.69
CA PHE A 78 12.18 6.40 -19.38
C PHE A 78 13.43 6.72 -20.20
N THR A 79 14.47 5.91 -20.01
CA THR A 79 15.62 5.83 -20.90
C THR A 79 15.41 4.67 -21.86
N CYS A 80 15.53 4.89 -23.17
CA CYS A 80 15.56 3.78 -24.11
C CYS A 80 16.96 3.13 -24.14
N ARG A 81 17.03 1.83 -23.88
CA ARG A 81 18.23 1.01 -24.13
C ARG A 81 18.03 0.25 -25.43
N THR A 82 18.50 0.83 -26.53
CA THR A 82 18.35 0.30 -27.89
C THR A 82 18.93 -1.10 -28.05
N GLU A 83 20.11 -1.37 -27.47
CA GLU A 83 20.78 -2.68 -27.54
C GLU A 83 19.95 -3.79 -26.87
N GLU A 84 19.30 -3.47 -25.75
CA GLU A 84 18.46 -4.38 -24.98
C GLU A 84 16.99 -4.35 -25.43
N ARG A 85 16.67 -3.54 -26.44
CA ARG A 85 15.30 -3.28 -26.94
C ARG A 85 14.29 -3.06 -25.80
N VAL A 86 14.58 -2.13 -24.90
CA VAL A 86 13.74 -1.87 -23.72
C VAL A 86 13.68 -0.38 -23.37
N LEU A 87 12.53 0.08 -22.90
CA LEU A 87 12.43 1.33 -22.14
C LEU A 87 12.58 1.04 -20.65
N GLU A 88 13.43 1.80 -19.99
CA GLU A 88 13.75 1.58 -18.59
C GLU A 88 13.57 2.83 -17.75
N THR A 89 12.96 2.69 -16.58
CA THR A 89 12.95 3.74 -15.56
C THR A 89 13.16 3.15 -14.17
N THR A 90 13.42 4.04 -13.21
CA THR A 90 13.57 3.70 -11.80
C THR A 90 12.57 4.51 -10.99
N LEU A 91 11.85 3.82 -10.10
CA LEU A 91 10.93 4.39 -9.14
C LEU A 91 11.51 4.22 -7.72
N SER A 92 11.46 5.26 -6.90
CA SER A 92 11.74 5.17 -5.47
C SER A 92 10.48 5.47 -4.67
N LEU A 93 10.04 4.51 -3.84
CA LEU A 93 9.01 4.75 -2.83
C LEU A 93 9.70 5.17 -1.52
N GLU A 94 9.44 6.38 -1.06
CA GLU A 94 10.12 7.02 0.08
C GLU A 94 9.21 7.21 1.31
N GLU A 95 9.83 7.40 2.48
CA GLU A 95 9.17 7.50 3.80
C GLU A 95 8.13 8.62 3.90
N GLY A 96 8.22 9.66 3.04
CA GLY A 96 7.26 10.75 3.01
C GLY A 96 5.82 10.32 2.71
N ASN A 97 5.64 9.14 2.10
CA ASN A 97 4.33 8.61 1.69
C ASN A 97 3.94 7.29 2.36
N LEU A 98 4.88 6.59 3.01
CA LEU A 98 4.69 5.22 3.50
C LEU A 98 5.50 4.94 4.78
N SER A 99 4.88 4.26 5.75
CA SER A 99 5.58 3.80 6.95
C SER A 99 6.60 2.70 6.60
N PRO A 100 7.81 2.68 7.22
CA PRO A 100 8.82 1.66 7.00
C PRO A 100 8.37 0.22 7.29
N GLN A 101 7.32 0.06 8.09
CA GLN A 101 6.78 -1.25 8.45
C GLN A 101 5.85 -1.83 7.38
N VAL A 102 5.44 -1.03 6.39
CA VAL A 102 4.53 -1.47 5.33
C VAL A 102 5.23 -2.42 4.38
N THR A 103 4.58 -3.55 4.12
CA THR A 103 5.01 -4.53 3.14
C THR A 103 4.10 -4.53 1.92
N LEU A 104 4.55 -5.17 0.85
CA LEU A 104 3.78 -5.40 -0.35
C LEU A 104 2.91 -6.64 -0.17
N GLY A 105 1.69 -6.60 -0.68
CA GLY A 105 0.83 -7.77 -0.86
C GLY A 105 0.81 -8.22 -2.31
N GLU A 106 0.32 -7.35 -3.19
CA GLU A 106 0.17 -7.62 -4.62
C GLU A 106 0.58 -6.38 -5.43
N VAL A 107 1.10 -6.60 -6.63
CA VAL A 107 1.36 -5.54 -7.60
C VAL A 107 0.54 -5.79 -8.85
N ARG A 108 -0.08 -4.74 -9.38
CA ARG A 108 -0.88 -4.79 -10.60
C ARG A 108 -0.34 -3.84 -11.66
N ASN A 109 -0.21 -4.35 -12.88
CA ASN A 109 0.07 -3.55 -14.05
C ASN A 109 -1.23 -2.94 -14.58
N LEU A 110 -1.34 -1.60 -14.60
CA LEU A 110 -2.46 -0.88 -15.18
C LEU A 110 -2.13 -0.29 -16.56
N ASN A 111 -0.95 -0.60 -17.10
CA ASN A 111 -0.54 -0.21 -18.44
C ASN A 111 -1.06 -1.22 -19.48
N VAL A 112 -1.24 -0.74 -20.70
CA VAL A 112 -1.56 -1.59 -21.87
C VAL A 112 -0.35 -2.43 -22.32
N ARG A 113 0.86 -2.05 -21.91
CA ARG A 113 2.10 -2.74 -22.28
C ARG A 113 2.54 -3.70 -21.20
N THR A 114 3.22 -4.77 -21.62
CA THR A 114 3.89 -5.69 -20.71
C THR A 114 4.98 -4.96 -19.93
N LEU A 115 5.01 -5.16 -18.63
CA LEU A 115 5.96 -4.56 -17.71
C LEU A 115 6.78 -5.65 -17.01
N VAL A 116 8.09 -5.51 -17.04
CA VAL A 116 9.00 -6.26 -16.18
C VAL A 116 9.35 -5.37 -14.99
N MET A 117 8.97 -5.84 -13.80
CA MET A 117 9.21 -5.16 -12.54
C MET A 117 10.30 -5.88 -11.78
N GLU A 118 11.24 -5.13 -11.25
CA GLU A 118 12.37 -5.64 -10.46
C GLU A 118 12.48 -4.88 -9.15
N LYS A 119 12.67 -5.61 -8.06
CA LYS A 119 12.99 -5.10 -6.73
C LYS A 119 13.90 -6.06 -6.00
N ALA A 120 15.04 -5.56 -5.54
CA ALA A 120 16.10 -6.38 -4.97
C ALA A 120 16.45 -7.54 -5.91
N GLU A 121 16.30 -8.79 -5.46
CA GLU A 121 16.56 -10.01 -6.24
C GLU A 121 15.29 -10.61 -6.88
N THR A 122 14.14 -9.95 -6.72
CA THR A 122 12.85 -10.42 -7.23
C THR A 122 12.49 -9.71 -8.54
N SER A 123 11.99 -10.48 -9.50
CA SER A 123 11.49 -9.98 -10.77
C SER A 123 10.13 -10.60 -11.09
N ALA A 124 9.25 -9.83 -11.72
CA ALA A 124 7.97 -10.31 -12.24
C ALA A 124 7.66 -9.65 -13.58
N THR A 125 7.16 -10.45 -14.53
CA THR A 125 6.66 -9.95 -15.82
C THR A 125 5.14 -9.93 -15.78
N LEU A 126 4.55 -8.78 -16.06
CA LEU A 126 3.12 -8.51 -15.94
C LEU A 126 2.59 -7.98 -17.28
N GLY A 127 1.71 -8.73 -17.94
CA GLY A 127 0.94 -8.23 -19.07
C GLY A 127 -0.09 -7.15 -18.67
N GLU A 128 -0.87 -6.68 -19.63
CA GLU A 128 -1.94 -5.70 -19.37
C GLU A 128 -2.92 -6.18 -18.30
N GLY A 129 -3.17 -5.34 -17.29
CA GLY A 129 -4.14 -5.61 -16.23
C GLY A 129 -3.72 -6.70 -15.23
N ALA A 130 -2.62 -7.42 -15.49
CA ALA A 130 -2.16 -8.57 -14.74
C ALA A 130 -1.71 -8.20 -13.33
N ARG A 131 -1.76 -9.19 -12.44
CA ARG A 131 -1.43 -9.07 -11.02
C ARG A 131 -0.35 -10.08 -10.65
N SER A 132 0.49 -9.74 -9.68
CA SER A 132 1.52 -10.63 -9.15
C SER A 132 1.71 -10.43 -7.65
N SER A 133 1.75 -11.54 -6.92
CA SER A 133 2.16 -11.62 -5.51
C SER A 133 3.65 -11.95 -5.34
N ALA A 134 4.45 -11.90 -6.41
CA ALA A 134 5.89 -12.24 -6.35
C ALA A 134 6.67 -11.41 -5.32
N PHE A 135 6.20 -10.20 -5.03
CA PHE A 135 6.82 -9.28 -4.06
C PHE A 135 6.19 -9.34 -2.67
N GLU A 136 5.24 -10.25 -2.42
CA GLU A 136 4.52 -10.34 -1.15
C GLU A 136 5.48 -10.42 0.05
N GLY A 137 5.22 -9.62 1.08
CA GLY A 137 6.01 -9.55 2.30
C GLY A 137 7.28 -8.71 2.21
N GLN A 138 7.70 -8.27 1.01
CA GLN A 138 8.84 -7.36 0.89
C GLN A 138 8.49 -5.94 1.36
N PRO A 139 9.45 -5.16 1.89
CA PRO A 139 9.22 -3.76 2.25
C PRO A 139 8.69 -2.97 1.05
N ALA A 140 7.62 -2.20 1.23
CA ALA A 140 7.08 -1.37 0.14
C ALA A 140 8.07 -0.26 -0.27
N LEU A 141 8.77 0.31 0.71
CA LEU A 141 9.80 1.33 0.49
C LEU A 141 10.97 0.82 -0.34
N GLY A 142 11.65 1.77 -0.99
CA GLY A 142 12.91 1.56 -1.68
C GLY A 142 12.77 1.61 -3.20
N ARG A 143 13.86 1.20 -3.85
CA ARG A 143 14.03 1.34 -5.30
C ARG A 143 13.39 0.17 -6.05
N TRP A 144 12.75 0.52 -7.16
CA TRP A 144 12.13 -0.34 -8.14
C TRP A 144 12.70 -0.04 -9.51
N ARG A 145 13.03 -1.06 -10.28
CA ARG A 145 13.43 -0.93 -11.68
C ARG A 145 12.31 -1.47 -12.55
N LEU A 146 11.94 -0.68 -13.55
CA LEU A 146 10.80 -0.94 -14.41
C LEU A 146 11.29 -0.96 -15.85
N ARG A 147 10.92 -2.01 -16.58
CA ARG A 147 11.38 -2.28 -17.93
C ARG A 147 10.18 -2.62 -18.81
N LEU A 148 10.04 -1.91 -19.93
CA LEU A 148 9.02 -2.17 -20.96
C LEU A 148 9.74 -2.69 -22.20
N PRO A 149 9.66 -3.99 -22.51
CA PRO A 149 10.21 -4.54 -23.73
C PRO A 149 9.62 -3.85 -24.95
N LEU A 150 10.45 -3.53 -25.93
CA LEU A 150 9.99 -3.04 -27.23
C LEU A 150 9.42 -4.19 -28.04
N ASP A 151 8.35 -3.92 -28.77
CA ASP A 151 7.79 -4.87 -29.73
C ASP A 151 8.76 -5.07 -30.91
N GLU A 152 8.55 -6.14 -31.69
CA GLU A 152 9.40 -6.43 -32.85
C GLU A 152 9.31 -5.29 -33.87
N GLY A 153 10.47 -4.74 -34.27
CA GLY A 153 10.55 -3.62 -35.21
C GLY A 153 10.16 -2.25 -34.64
N GLU A 154 9.68 -2.18 -33.39
CA GLU A 154 9.34 -0.90 -32.75
C GLU A 154 10.59 -0.05 -32.50
N ARG A 155 10.43 1.26 -32.72
CA ARG A 155 11.47 2.28 -32.45
C ARG A 155 11.28 2.86 -31.05
N CYS A 156 12.37 3.34 -30.47
CA CYS A 156 12.34 3.95 -29.13
C CYS A 156 11.38 5.14 -29.04
N GLU A 157 11.32 5.97 -30.08
CA GLU A 157 10.49 7.18 -30.10
C GLU A 157 9.01 6.82 -30.06
N ASP A 158 8.60 5.83 -30.86
CA ASP A 158 7.21 5.34 -30.91
C ASP A 158 6.82 4.71 -29.55
N ALA A 159 7.75 3.96 -28.95
CA ALA A 159 7.55 3.34 -27.66
C ALA A 159 7.45 4.36 -26.52
N LEU A 160 8.29 5.40 -26.55
CA LEU A 160 8.29 6.49 -25.58
C LEU A 160 6.98 7.27 -25.65
N GLU A 161 6.50 7.57 -26.87
CA GLU A 161 5.20 8.21 -27.10
C GLU A 161 4.04 7.36 -26.55
N ALA A 162 4.10 6.04 -26.74
CA ALA A 162 3.07 5.11 -26.23
C ALA A 162 3.00 5.04 -24.69
N VAL A 163 4.08 5.40 -23.99
CA VAL A 163 4.13 5.43 -22.51
C VAL A 163 4.13 6.84 -21.94
N ASP A 164 4.10 7.88 -22.80
CA ASP A 164 4.27 9.29 -22.46
C ASP A 164 3.12 9.77 -21.57
N GLY A 165 3.38 9.76 -20.27
CA GLY A 165 2.50 10.31 -19.23
C GLY A 165 1.61 9.32 -18.49
N ARG A 166 1.73 8.00 -18.71
CA ARG A 166 0.88 7.01 -18.02
C ARG A 166 1.57 5.68 -17.75
N LEU A 167 2.66 5.69 -16.99
CA LEU A 167 3.05 4.47 -16.27
C LEU A 167 2.13 4.34 -15.06
N LEU A 168 1.10 3.50 -15.14
CA LEU A 168 0.16 3.25 -14.05
C LEU A 168 0.44 1.89 -13.39
N LEU A 169 0.82 1.93 -12.12
CA LEU A 169 1.04 0.76 -11.28
C LEU A 169 0.18 0.88 -10.03
N GLN A 170 -0.35 -0.24 -9.56
CA GLN A 170 -1.06 -0.27 -8.28
C GLN A 170 -0.37 -1.25 -7.35
N PHE A 171 0.08 -0.75 -6.20
CA PHE A 171 0.65 -1.55 -5.12
C PHE A 171 -0.43 -1.77 -4.06
N GLN A 172 -0.86 -3.01 -3.87
CA GLN A 172 -1.63 -3.39 -2.70
C GLN A 172 -0.67 -3.57 -1.53
N LEU A 173 -0.89 -2.79 -0.48
CA LEU A 173 -0.02 -2.74 0.68
C LEU A 173 -0.61 -3.56 1.84
N SER A 174 0.28 -4.13 2.64
CA SER A 174 -0.07 -4.92 3.81
C SER A 174 0.66 -4.43 5.05
N CYS A 175 0.02 -4.58 6.20
CA CYS A 175 0.67 -4.42 7.50
C CYS A 175 1.35 -5.73 7.88
N PRO A 176 2.48 -5.67 8.62
CA PRO A 176 3.10 -6.86 9.17
C PRO A 176 2.08 -7.54 10.12
N ARG A 177 2.01 -8.86 10.03
CA ARG A 177 1.17 -9.69 10.91
C ARG A 177 1.76 -9.77 12.31
#